data_AF-A0A163JMS2-F1
#
_entry.id   AF-A0A163JMS2-F1
#
_cell.length_a   1.000
_cell.length_b   1.000
_cell.length_c   1.000
_cell.angle_alpha   90.00
_cell.angle_beta   90.00
_cell.angle_gamma   90.00
#
_symmetry.space_group_name_H-M   'P 1'
#
loop_
_entity.id
_entity.type
_entity.pdbx_description
1 polymer ?
#
loop_
_entity_poly.entity_id
_entity_poly.type
_entity_poly.pdbx_seq_one_letter_code
_entity_poly.pdbx_strand_id
1 'polypeptide(L)'
;MTTRFAYVVQDDSPGESDEEGSSVETYQPSIEMADEGMQNRDNTMATILSIINNGPYSQVLSKRKYVELSDDACRMMNDSWLLLPSLRYACSQLLAGSIITNNNNEAIIVNSVEIYGRDRIMDEHRERSVNMEGVPVPSSLPPVPSKYHKTWVTMISEAEGKKLVFGTTSWSALVTSSLRIDMDHPASVGGTTAHFDLDPRENAATTTILLDADSIRMANALALAPHTDRIRHYDLLYQLRQLQTEFQDPSTYTMCHASGPFTDDLQRRPYTVFTLSSFDGDDLDFNTMLASQLFAFVAASVFKAEPSCRGLSVGSQRSNCHHQL
;
A
#
# COMPACT_ATOMS: atom_id res chain seq x y z
N MET A 1 7.03 -39.87 9.93
CA MET A 1 7.58 -39.18 11.12
C MET A 1 6.65 -38.01 11.39
N THR A 2 5.76 -38.21 12.35
CA THR A 2 4.60 -37.36 12.64
C THR A 2 4.89 -36.63 13.95
N THR A 3 5.17 -35.34 13.88
CA THR A 3 5.52 -34.53 15.05
C THR A 3 4.24 -34.09 15.75
N ARG A 4 4.05 -34.60 16.96
CA ARG A 4 3.04 -34.16 17.94
C ARG A 4 3.47 -32.82 18.53
N PHE A 5 2.58 -31.82 18.54
CA PHE A 5 2.62 -30.73 19.50
C PHE A 5 1.58 -31.01 20.59
N ALA A 6 2.05 -31.07 21.83
CA ALA A 6 1.22 -31.27 23.01
C ALA A 6 0.65 -29.91 23.46
N TYR A 7 -0.67 -29.84 23.58
CA TYR A 7 -1.33 -28.85 24.43
C TYR A 7 -1.58 -29.49 25.79
N VAL A 8 -1.13 -28.82 26.85
CA VAL A 8 -1.47 -29.18 28.24
C VAL A 8 -2.89 -28.68 28.48
N VAL A 9 -3.82 -29.62 28.64
CA VAL A 9 -5.16 -29.40 29.18
C VAL A 9 -5.07 -29.76 30.67
N GLN A 10 -5.38 -28.82 31.55
CA GLN A 10 -5.71 -29.12 32.93
C GLN A 10 -7.24 -29.16 33.03
N ASP A 11 -7.76 -30.38 33.16
CA ASP A 11 -9.11 -30.67 33.62
C ASP A 11 -9.10 -30.72 35.15
N ASP A 12 -9.92 -29.89 35.80
CA ASP A 12 -10.48 -30.17 37.12
C ASP A 12 -12.01 -30.17 36.97
N SER A 13 -12.62 -31.32 37.26
CA SER A 13 -14.09 -31.53 37.29
C SER A 13 -14.63 -31.40 38.75
N PRO A 14 -15.94 -31.57 38.99
CA PRO A 14 -16.96 -30.53 39.01
C PRO A 14 -17.49 -30.25 40.43
N GLY A 15 -18.05 -29.07 40.65
CA GLY A 15 -18.76 -28.66 41.87
C GLY A 15 -20.15 -28.09 41.53
N GLU A 16 -21.10 -28.38 42.41
CA GLU A 16 -22.56 -28.24 42.30
C GLU A 16 -23.12 -26.82 42.08
N SER A 17 -24.33 -26.82 41.49
CA SER A 17 -25.47 -25.89 41.53
C SER A 17 -25.29 -24.47 42.08
N ASP A 18 -25.75 -23.47 41.32
CA ASP A 18 -27.02 -22.79 41.61
C ASP A 18 -27.50 -21.93 40.44
N GLU A 19 -28.82 -21.89 40.29
CA GLU A 19 -29.57 -21.11 39.31
C GLU A 19 -29.39 -19.60 39.57
N GLU A 20 -28.97 -18.83 38.56
CA GLU A 20 -29.34 -17.42 38.46
C GLU A 20 -29.48 -17.02 36.98
N GLY A 21 -30.68 -16.56 36.63
CA GLY A 21 -31.03 -16.11 35.29
C GLY A 21 -30.27 -14.85 34.91
N SER A 22 -29.39 -14.97 33.91
CA SER A 22 -28.80 -13.83 33.23
C SER A 22 -29.42 -13.70 31.84
N SER A 23 -30.23 -12.65 31.67
CA SER A 23 -30.74 -12.23 30.38
C SER A 23 -29.57 -11.92 29.45
N VAL A 24 -29.44 -12.72 28.39
CA VAL A 24 -28.57 -12.43 27.25
C VAL A 24 -29.13 -11.18 26.57
N GLU A 25 -28.60 -10.01 26.94
CA GLU A 25 -28.82 -8.76 26.23
C GLU A 25 -28.25 -8.94 24.82
N THR A 26 -29.15 -9.21 23.88
CA THR A 26 -28.82 -9.29 22.47
C THR A 26 -28.57 -7.85 22.03
N TYR A 27 -27.31 -7.48 21.79
CA TYR A 27 -26.96 -6.16 21.27
C TYR A 27 -27.58 -6.01 19.87
N GLN A 28 -28.79 -5.46 19.81
CA GLN A 28 -29.39 -4.93 18.60
C GLN A 28 -28.90 -3.49 18.47
N PRO A 29 -28.09 -3.15 17.46
CA PRO A 29 -27.77 -1.74 17.22
C PRO A 29 -29.10 -0.99 17.02
N SER A 30 -29.29 0.07 17.80
CA SER A 30 -30.49 0.90 17.73
C SER A 30 -30.67 1.43 16.31
N ILE A 31 -31.93 1.47 15.85
CA ILE A 31 -32.32 1.94 14.51
C ILE A 31 -31.74 3.34 14.23
N GLU A 32 -31.61 4.18 15.26
CA GLU A 32 -31.00 5.52 15.18
C GLU A 32 -29.52 5.48 14.78
N MET A 33 -28.71 4.55 15.30
CA MET A 33 -27.28 4.45 14.91
C MET A 33 -27.09 3.92 13.49
N ALA A 34 -28.01 3.10 13.00
CA ALA A 34 -28.00 2.64 11.61
C ALA A 34 -28.40 3.77 10.64
N ASP A 35 -29.35 4.62 11.04
CA ASP A 35 -29.83 5.75 10.24
C ASP A 35 -28.78 6.88 10.16
N GLU A 36 -28.12 7.21 11.28
CA GLU A 36 -27.00 8.17 11.31
C GLU A 36 -25.82 7.71 10.44
N GLY A 37 -25.47 6.43 10.50
CA GLY A 37 -24.40 5.85 9.68
C GLY A 37 -24.70 5.89 8.18
N MET A 38 -25.95 5.68 7.80
CA MET A 38 -26.40 5.74 6.40
C MET A 38 -26.44 7.17 5.87
N GLN A 39 -27.01 8.11 6.65
CA GLN A 39 -27.05 9.53 6.33
C GLN A 39 -25.64 10.13 6.16
N ASN A 40 -24.69 9.75 7.02
CA ASN A 40 -23.31 10.23 6.95
C ASN A 40 -22.58 9.71 5.70
N ARG A 41 -22.85 8.46 5.29
CA ARG A 41 -22.28 7.88 4.08
C ARG A 41 -22.81 8.56 2.82
N ASP A 42 -24.11 8.84 2.78
CA ASP A 42 -24.75 9.55 1.66
C ASP A 42 -24.22 10.99 1.54
N ASN A 43 -24.04 11.68 2.66
CA ASN A 43 -23.44 13.02 2.71
C ASN A 43 -21.99 12.99 2.20
N THR A 44 -21.20 12.01 2.62
CA THR A 44 -19.80 11.87 2.17
C THR A 44 -19.72 11.66 0.65
N MET A 45 -20.56 10.76 0.11
CA MET A 45 -20.60 10.50 -1.34
C MET A 45 -21.07 11.72 -2.13
N ALA A 46 -22.06 12.46 -1.63
CA ALA A 46 -22.51 13.70 -2.25
C ALA A 46 -21.38 14.75 -2.31
N THR A 47 -20.61 14.90 -1.23
CA THR A 47 -19.44 15.78 -1.20
C THR A 47 -18.40 15.38 -2.23
N ILE A 48 -18.05 14.10 -2.31
CA ILE A 48 -17.05 13.63 -3.28
C ILE A 48 -17.51 13.86 -4.72
N LEU A 49 -18.79 13.58 -5.01
CA LEU A 49 -19.36 13.87 -6.32
C LEU A 49 -19.34 15.37 -6.63
N SER A 50 -19.55 16.24 -5.64
CA SER A 50 -19.41 17.68 -5.82
C SER A 50 -17.97 18.08 -6.18
N ILE A 51 -16.98 17.54 -5.48
CA ILE A 51 -15.55 17.78 -5.77
C ILE A 51 -15.19 17.28 -7.18
N ILE A 52 -15.61 16.07 -7.54
CA ILE A 52 -15.33 15.49 -8.87
C ILE A 52 -15.96 16.32 -10.00
N ASN A 53 -17.17 16.86 -9.80
CA ASN A 53 -17.91 17.56 -10.85
C ASN A 53 -17.66 19.07 -10.90
N ASN A 54 -17.31 19.69 -9.76
CA ASN A 54 -17.20 21.14 -9.64
C ASN A 54 -15.80 21.62 -9.20
N GLY A 55 -14.93 20.72 -8.77
CA GLY A 55 -13.58 21.06 -8.32
C GLY A 55 -12.65 21.52 -9.44
N PRO A 56 -11.42 21.98 -9.10
CA PRO A 56 -10.44 22.51 -10.05
C PRO A 56 -10.06 21.52 -11.16
N TYR A 57 -10.12 20.21 -10.87
CA TYR A 57 -9.76 19.15 -11.81
C TYR A 57 -10.96 18.43 -12.43
N SER A 58 -12.16 19.01 -12.32
CA SER A 58 -13.42 18.39 -12.73
C SER A 58 -13.45 17.92 -14.19
N GLN A 59 -12.84 18.67 -15.11
CA GLN A 59 -12.79 18.32 -16.55
C GLN A 59 -12.11 16.97 -16.82
N VAL A 60 -11.23 16.55 -15.91
CA VAL A 60 -10.43 15.34 -16.04
C VAL A 60 -11.02 14.24 -15.16
N LEU A 61 -11.42 14.56 -13.92
CA LEU A 61 -12.02 13.60 -12.99
C LEU A 61 -13.41 13.10 -13.43
N SER A 62 -14.26 13.97 -13.98
CA SER A 62 -15.62 13.60 -14.46
C SER A 62 -15.62 12.60 -15.63
N LYS A 63 -14.47 12.41 -16.30
CA LYS A 63 -14.30 11.41 -17.37
C LYS A 63 -14.02 10.00 -16.83
N ARG A 64 -13.83 9.87 -15.52
CA ARG A 64 -13.49 8.60 -14.86
C ARG A 64 -14.63 8.16 -13.96
N LYS A 65 -14.65 6.86 -13.64
CA LYS A 65 -15.63 6.28 -12.73
C LYS A 65 -14.91 5.81 -11.48
N TYR A 66 -15.40 6.25 -10.33
CA TYR A 66 -14.88 5.88 -9.03
C TYR A 66 -15.91 5.05 -8.26
N VAL A 67 -15.44 4.05 -7.54
CA VAL A 67 -16.26 3.20 -6.67
C VAL A 67 -15.61 3.08 -5.31
N GLU A 68 -16.39 3.05 -4.24
CA GLU A 68 -15.84 2.88 -2.90
C GLU A 68 -15.12 1.52 -2.77
N LEU A 69 -14.02 1.51 -2.01
CA LEU A 69 -13.27 0.30 -1.69
C LEU A 69 -14.22 -0.76 -1.10
N SER A 70 -14.24 -1.93 -1.73
CA SER A 70 -15.14 -3.03 -1.36
C SER A 70 -14.44 -4.06 -0.47
N ASP A 71 -15.22 -4.90 0.20
CA ASP A 71 -14.70 -6.03 0.97
C ASP A 71 -13.91 -7.01 0.09
N ASP A 72 -14.31 -7.20 -1.17
CA ASP A 72 -13.58 -8.05 -2.13
C ASP A 72 -12.18 -7.50 -2.42
N ALA A 73 -12.08 -6.19 -2.64
CA ALA A 73 -10.80 -5.52 -2.81
C ALA A 73 -9.96 -5.62 -1.54
N CYS A 74 -10.56 -5.43 -0.35
CA CYS A 74 -9.87 -5.59 0.94
C CYS A 74 -9.34 -7.02 1.15
N ARG A 75 -10.12 -8.03 0.77
CA ARG A 75 -9.70 -9.44 0.81
C ARG A 75 -8.51 -9.69 -0.10
N MET A 76 -8.59 -9.28 -1.37
CA MET A 76 -7.48 -9.38 -2.32
C MET A 76 -6.22 -8.64 -1.81
N MET A 77 -6.39 -7.46 -1.21
CA MET A 77 -5.30 -6.70 -0.60
C MET A 77 -4.71 -7.39 0.63
N ASN A 78 -5.40 -8.31 1.31
CA ASN A 78 -4.87 -9.01 2.49
C ASN A 78 -4.42 -10.45 2.18
N ASP A 79 -4.56 -10.92 0.93
CA ASP A 79 -4.09 -12.23 0.52
C ASP A 79 -2.55 -12.34 0.54
N SER A 80 -2.07 -13.57 0.72
CA SER A 80 -0.65 -13.86 0.91
C SER A 80 0.15 -13.69 -0.37
N TRP A 81 1.05 -12.71 -0.39
CA TRP A 81 2.00 -12.50 -1.48
C TRP A 81 3.03 -13.62 -1.65
N LEU A 82 3.25 -14.43 -0.60
CA LEU A 82 4.11 -15.61 -0.69
C LEU A 82 3.50 -16.65 -1.62
N LEU A 83 2.17 -16.83 -1.56
CA LEU A 83 1.44 -17.78 -2.39
C LEU A 83 1.02 -17.16 -3.73
N LEU A 84 0.74 -15.86 -3.74
CA LEU A 84 0.28 -15.12 -4.91
C LEU A 84 1.19 -13.90 -5.17
N PRO A 85 2.41 -14.10 -5.70
CA PRO A 85 3.37 -13.02 -5.92
C PRO A 85 2.86 -11.89 -6.80
N SER A 86 1.95 -12.17 -7.74
CA SER A 86 1.37 -11.18 -8.65
C SER A 86 0.54 -10.11 -7.93
N LEU A 87 0.05 -10.41 -6.73
CA LEU A 87 -0.80 -9.49 -5.96
C LEU A 87 -0.09 -8.21 -5.57
N ARG A 88 1.25 -8.20 -5.47
CA ARG A 88 1.99 -6.95 -5.27
C ARG A 88 1.70 -5.98 -6.43
N TYR A 89 1.90 -6.41 -7.67
CA TYR A 89 1.66 -5.55 -8.84
C TYR A 89 0.18 -5.17 -8.97
N ALA A 90 -0.72 -6.11 -8.69
CA ALA A 90 -2.17 -5.86 -8.68
C ALA A 90 -2.56 -4.79 -7.65
N CYS A 91 -2.09 -4.90 -6.40
CA CYS A 91 -2.41 -3.96 -5.32
C CYS A 91 -1.84 -2.56 -5.59
N SER A 92 -0.63 -2.47 -6.13
CA SER A 92 -0.05 -1.18 -6.53
C SER A 92 -0.90 -0.51 -7.62
N GLN A 93 -1.27 -1.25 -8.67
CA GLN A 93 -2.14 -0.76 -9.74
C GLN A 93 -3.55 -0.41 -9.23
N LEU A 94 -4.09 -1.14 -8.25
CA LEU A 94 -5.40 -0.88 -7.66
C LEU A 94 -5.45 0.50 -6.98
N LEU A 95 -4.41 0.83 -6.22
CA LEU A 95 -4.34 2.05 -5.42
C LEU A 95 -3.94 3.29 -6.24
N ALA A 96 -3.21 3.11 -7.33
CA ALA A 96 -2.83 4.19 -8.21
C ALA A 96 -4.06 4.86 -8.86
N GLY A 97 -4.22 6.16 -8.62
CA GLY A 97 -5.37 6.95 -9.05
C GLY A 97 -6.56 6.91 -8.08
N SER A 98 -6.43 6.27 -6.91
CA SER A 98 -7.49 6.29 -5.89
C SER A 98 -7.70 7.69 -5.31
N ILE A 99 -8.92 7.96 -4.84
CA ILE A 99 -9.27 9.19 -4.12
C ILE A 99 -9.41 8.85 -2.63
N ILE A 100 -8.80 9.64 -1.77
CA ILE A 100 -8.96 9.54 -0.32
C ILE A 100 -9.60 10.82 0.18
N THR A 101 -10.64 10.69 1.02
CA THR A 101 -11.25 11.83 1.71
C THR A 101 -11.21 11.68 3.22
N ASN A 102 -11.07 12.80 3.90
CA ASN A 102 -11.12 12.89 5.35
C ASN A 102 -12.45 13.52 5.84
N ASN A 103 -12.58 13.70 7.15
CA ASN A 103 -13.80 14.23 7.79
C ASN A 103 -14.02 15.72 7.55
N ASN A 104 -12.98 16.41 7.12
CA ASN A 104 -13.02 17.84 6.83
C ASN A 104 -13.49 18.11 5.39
N ASN A 105 -14.00 17.09 4.69
CA ASN A 105 -14.37 17.17 3.27
C ASN A 105 -13.19 17.51 2.36
N GLU A 106 -11.96 17.29 2.81
CA GLU A 106 -10.77 17.43 1.99
C GLU A 106 -10.56 16.14 1.20
N ALA A 107 -10.06 16.27 -0.02
CA ALA A 107 -9.88 15.14 -0.91
C ALA A 107 -8.55 15.22 -1.64
N ILE A 108 -7.86 14.09 -1.68
CA ILE A 108 -6.66 13.92 -2.50
C ILE A 108 -6.88 12.81 -3.52
N ILE A 109 -6.18 12.92 -4.64
CA ILE A 109 -5.93 11.80 -5.54
C ILE A 109 -4.51 11.27 -5.33
N VAL A 110 -4.38 9.96 -5.29
CA VAL A 110 -3.10 9.24 -5.20
C VAL A 110 -2.50 9.14 -6.60
N ASN A 111 -1.54 10.01 -6.90
CA ASN A 111 -0.85 10.02 -8.19
C ASN A 111 0.12 8.86 -8.31
N SER A 112 0.87 8.54 -7.26
CA SER A 112 1.80 7.41 -7.29
C SER A 112 1.92 6.75 -5.94
N VAL A 113 2.17 5.45 -5.99
CA VAL A 113 2.21 4.58 -4.82
C VAL A 113 3.28 3.52 -5.02
N GLU A 114 3.97 3.18 -3.94
CA GLU A 114 4.87 2.04 -3.86
C GLU A 114 4.49 1.17 -2.68
N ILE A 115 4.63 -0.13 -2.86
CA ILE A 115 4.19 -1.12 -1.88
C ILE A 115 5.36 -1.90 -1.30
N TYR A 116 5.18 -2.31 -0.06
CA TYR A 116 6.19 -2.93 0.79
C TYR A 116 5.60 -4.14 1.49
N GLY A 117 6.24 -5.30 1.37
CA GLY A 117 5.86 -6.47 2.16
C GLY A 117 6.05 -6.19 3.65
N ARG A 118 5.33 -6.90 4.54
CA ARG A 118 5.56 -6.79 6.01
C ARG A 118 6.53 -7.82 6.57
N ASP A 119 6.84 -8.87 5.83
CA ASP A 119 7.78 -9.91 6.25
C ASP A 119 9.15 -9.70 5.60
N ARG A 120 10.22 -9.93 6.37
CA ARG A 120 11.60 -9.85 5.88
C ARG A 120 11.86 -10.79 4.72
N ILE A 121 11.26 -11.97 4.77
CA ILE A 121 11.43 -13.00 3.73
C ILE A 121 10.88 -12.49 2.40
N MET A 122 9.86 -11.63 2.43
CA MET A 122 9.21 -11.09 1.25
C MET A 122 9.84 -9.78 0.78
N ASP A 123 10.33 -8.95 1.70
CA ASP A 123 10.82 -7.62 1.39
C ASP A 123 11.81 -7.12 2.46
N GLU A 124 13.04 -6.80 2.04
CA GLU A 124 14.04 -6.23 2.95
C GLU A 124 13.66 -4.79 3.36
N HIS A 125 12.86 -4.11 2.53
CA HIS A 125 12.39 -2.73 2.73
C HIS A 125 11.09 -2.60 3.53
N ARG A 126 10.66 -3.67 4.19
CA ARG A 126 9.43 -3.68 5.00
C ARG A 126 9.40 -2.60 6.09
N GLU A 127 8.19 -2.23 6.49
CA GLU A 127 7.95 -1.48 7.72
C GLU A 127 8.52 -2.26 8.93
N ARG A 128 9.41 -1.62 9.70
CA ARG A 128 10.05 -2.24 10.87
C ARG A 128 9.18 -2.05 12.11
N SER A 129 8.75 -3.15 12.72
CA SER A 129 7.96 -3.14 13.96
C SER A 129 8.82 -3.27 15.24
N VAL A 130 10.08 -2.82 15.21
CA VAL A 130 11.00 -3.01 16.35
C VAL A 130 10.80 -1.90 17.37
N ASN A 131 10.17 -2.22 18.50
CA ASN A 131 10.10 -1.34 19.65
C ASN A 131 11.52 -1.12 20.22
N MET A 132 12.12 0.02 19.94
CA MET A 132 13.31 0.47 20.66
C MET A 132 12.86 1.22 21.91
N GLU A 133 13.37 0.82 23.07
CA GLU A 133 13.25 1.58 24.33
C GLU A 133 11.81 1.85 24.83
N GLY A 134 10.88 0.94 24.57
CA GLY A 134 9.50 1.03 25.10
C GLY A 134 8.63 2.10 24.44
N VAL A 135 9.14 2.82 23.43
CA VAL A 135 8.36 3.71 22.58
C VAL A 135 7.80 2.88 21.41
N PRO A 136 6.47 2.78 21.25
CA PRO A 136 5.88 2.12 20.10
C PRO A 136 6.32 2.85 18.82
N VAL A 137 6.91 2.11 17.87
CA VAL A 137 7.19 2.68 16.55
C VAL A 137 5.85 2.95 15.85
N PRO A 138 5.66 4.12 15.23
CA PRO A 138 4.49 4.38 14.40
C PRO A 138 4.28 3.26 13.40
N SER A 139 3.06 2.72 13.34
CA SER A 139 2.75 1.60 12.46
C SER A 139 1.56 1.89 11.56
N SER A 140 1.64 1.39 10.33
CA SER A 140 0.47 1.38 9.43
C SER A 140 -0.42 0.15 9.62
N LEU A 141 -0.22 -0.68 10.65
CA LEU A 141 -1.12 -1.81 10.89
C LEU A 141 -2.55 -1.31 11.15
N PRO A 142 -3.57 -1.89 10.49
CA PRO A 142 -4.95 -1.47 10.68
C PRO A 142 -5.40 -1.73 12.12
N PRO A 143 -6.03 -0.74 12.79
CA PRO A 143 -6.62 -0.95 14.10
C PRO A 143 -7.81 -1.90 14.03
N VAL A 144 -8.19 -2.49 15.17
CA VAL A 144 -9.29 -3.44 15.27
C VAL A 144 -10.61 -2.85 14.72
N PRO A 145 -11.05 -1.64 15.13
CA PRO A 145 -12.09 -0.93 14.42
C PRO A 145 -11.51 -0.21 13.20
N SER A 146 -11.77 -0.74 12.00
CA SER A 146 -11.51 -0.06 10.73
C SER A 146 -12.74 -0.16 9.83
N LYS A 147 -13.03 0.91 9.08
CA LYS A 147 -14.16 0.98 8.13
C LYS A 147 -14.04 -0.10 7.06
N TYR A 148 -12.81 -0.34 6.59
CA TYR A 148 -12.51 -1.36 5.60
C TYR A 148 -11.80 -2.54 6.29
N HIS A 149 -12.28 -3.76 6.06
CA HIS A 149 -11.77 -4.92 6.78
C HIS A 149 -10.26 -5.09 6.62
N LYS A 150 -9.51 -4.98 7.73
CA LYS A 150 -8.05 -5.15 7.77
C LYS A 150 -7.32 -4.25 6.76
N THR A 151 -7.92 -3.10 6.43
CA THR A 151 -7.39 -2.16 5.45
C THR A 151 -7.72 -0.76 5.92
N TRP A 152 -6.76 0.14 5.88
CA TRP A 152 -7.02 1.54 6.20
C TRP A 152 -5.96 2.44 5.57
N VAL A 153 -6.13 3.75 5.71
CA VAL A 153 -5.13 4.75 5.37
C VAL A 153 -4.81 5.55 6.62
N THR A 154 -3.54 5.83 6.84
CA THR A 154 -3.07 6.57 8.00
C THR A 154 -1.91 7.50 7.65
N MET A 155 -1.61 8.42 8.57
CA MET A 155 -0.44 9.29 8.51
C MET A 155 0.61 8.79 9.51
N ILE A 156 1.81 8.49 9.02
CA ILE A 156 2.97 8.16 9.84
C ILE A 156 3.84 9.41 9.98
N SER A 157 4.02 9.90 11.20
CA SER A 157 4.90 11.04 11.49
C SER A 157 6.34 10.56 11.65
N GLU A 158 7.24 11.10 10.83
CA GLU A 158 8.69 10.89 10.92
C GLU A 158 9.43 12.24 10.98
N ALA A 159 10.75 12.20 11.16
CA ALA A 159 11.58 13.40 11.24
C ALA A 159 11.49 14.28 9.97
N GLU A 160 11.28 13.66 8.81
CA GLU A 160 11.18 14.32 7.50
C GLU A 160 9.78 14.87 7.19
N GLY A 161 8.78 14.53 8.02
CA GLY A 161 7.39 14.93 7.82
C GLY A 161 6.40 13.78 7.99
N LYS A 162 5.15 14.04 7.60
CA LYS A 162 4.06 13.05 7.66
C LYS A 162 3.98 12.28 6.34
N LYS A 163 4.00 10.97 6.42
CA LYS A 163 3.87 10.04 5.29
C LYS A 163 2.47 9.47 5.24
N LEU A 164 1.82 9.53 4.09
CA LEU A 164 0.50 8.92 3.87
C LEU A 164 0.68 7.47 3.44
N VAL A 165 0.09 6.55 4.21
CA VAL A 165 0.33 5.11 4.06
C VAL A 165 -0.98 4.34 4.04
N PHE A 166 -1.17 3.51 3.01
CA PHE A 166 -2.16 2.45 3.04
C PHE A 166 -1.64 1.29 3.87
N GLY A 167 -2.39 0.90 4.88
CA GLY A 167 -2.05 -0.18 5.79
C GLY A 167 -2.92 -1.41 5.56
N THR A 168 -2.29 -2.57 5.35
CA THR A 168 -2.97 -3.87 5.42
C THR A 168 -2.28 -4.76 6.47
N THR A 169 -2.79 -5.97 6.68
CA THR A 169 -2.12 -6.94 7.57
C THR A 169 -0.94 -7.64 6.92
N SER A 170 -0.84 -7.65 5.59
CA SER A 170 0.21 -8.36 4.84
C SER A 170 1.27 -7.44 4.20
N TRP A 171 0.93 -6.18 3.96
CA TRP A 171 1.81 -5.18 3.36
C TRP A 171 1.42 -3.75 3.77
N SER A 172 2.22 -2.78 3.34
CA SER A 172 1.90 -1.35 3.39
C SER A 172 2.21 -0.67 2.06
N ALA A 173 1.53 0.43 1.75
CA ALA A 173 1.85 1.24 0.57
C ALA A 173 2.10 2.69 0.93
N LEU A 174 3.27 3.20 0.55
CA LEU A 174 3.59 4.61 0.68
C LEU A 174 3.05 5.35 -0.53
N VAL A 175 2.31 6.43 -0.29
CA VAL A 175 1.94 7.39 -1.33
C VAL A 175 3.15 8.29 -1.59
N THR A 176 3.73 8.17 -2.78
CA THR A 176 4.92 8.93 -3.22
C THR A 176 4.57 10.14 -4.07
N SER A 177 3.31 10.26 -4.48
CA SER A 177 2.77 11.52 -4.97
C SER A 177 1.26 11.58 -4.79
N SER A 178 0.77 12.75 -4.41
CA SER A 178 -0.65 13.04 -4.28
C SER A 178 -0.96 14.48 -4.67
N LEU A 179 -2.22 14.74 -5.00
CA LEU A 179 -2.70 16.07 -5.38
C LEU A 179 -4.04 16.35 -4.69
N ARG A 180 -4.19 17.53 -4.08
CA ARG A 180 -5.48 18.00 -3.57
C ARG A 180 -6.43 18.19 -4.76
N ILE A 181 -7.62 17.62 -4.68
CA ILE A 181 -8.62 17.73 -5.75
C ILE A 181 -9.82 18.59 -5.35
N ASP A 182 -9.95 18.93 -4.08
CA ASP A 182 -10.93 19.88 -3.56
C ASP A 182 -10.49 21.34 -3.70
N MET A 183 -9.19 21.59 -3.88
CA MET A 183 -8.64 22.94 -4.07
C MET A 183 -7.43 22.93 -5.01
N ASP A 184 -7.14 24.09 -5.60
CA ASP A 184 -5.95 24.26 -6.46
C ASP A 184 -4.71 24.41 -5.57
N HIS A 185 -3.97 23.33 -5.42
CA HIS A 185 -2.75 23.26 -4.61
C HIS A 185 -1.68 22.44 -5.34
N PRO A 186 -0.38 22.81 -5.25
CA PRO A 186 0.69 21.99 -5.78
C PRO A 186 0.64 20.54 -5.29
N ALA A 187 1.03 19.61 -6.16
CA ALA A 187 1.14 18.20 -5.80
C ALA A 187 2.20 17.99 -4.70
N SER A 188 1.94 17.08 -3.77
CA SER A 188 2.98 16.50 -2.93
C SER A 188 3.74 15.46 -3.76
N VAL A 189 5.07 15.54 -3.75
CA VAL A 189 5.95 14.61 -4.48
C VAL A 189 7.06 14.14 -3.52
N GLY A 190 7.30 12.83 -3.49
CA GLY A 190 8.14 12.16 -2.51
C GLY A 190 7.30 11.50 -1.41
N GLY A 191 7.97 10.93 -0.40
CA GLY A 191 7.30 10.18 0.67
C GLY A 191 6.47 11.04 1.64
N THR A 192 6.71 12.36 1.68
CA THR A 192 5.98 13.27 2.57
C THR A 192 4.73 13.80 1.89
N THR A 193 3.59 13.68 2.58
CA THR A 193 2.32 14.28 2.15
C THR A 193 2.09 15.57 2.91
N ALA A 194 2.14 16.69 2.18
CA ALA A 194 1.89 18.01 2.72
C ALA A 194 0.43 18.41 2.47
N HIS A 195 -0.12 19.26 3.35
CA HIS A 195 -1.44 19.87 3.17
C HIS A 195 -2.58 18.86 3.03
N PHE A 196 -2.46 17.68 3.61
CA PHE A 196 -3.56 16.74 3.82
C PHE A 196 -3.25 16.01 5.12
N ASP A 197 -4.23 15.92 6.00
CA ASP A 197 -4.03 15.27 7.28
C ASP A 197 -5.20 14.33 7.57
N LEU A 198 -4.87 13.28 8.30
CA LEU A 198 -5.81 12.31 8.78
C LEU A 198 -5.65 12.33 10.30
N ASP A 199 -6.68 12.74 11.07
CA ASP A 199 -6.69 12.66 12.54
C ASP A 199 -6.70 11.20 13.05
N PRO A 200 -5.62 10.73 13.71
CA PRO A 200 -5.48 9.35 14.15
C PRO A 200 -6.65 8.78 14.97
N ARG A 201 -7.43 9.62 15.66
CA ARG A 201 -8.56 9.19 16.49
C ARG A 201 -9.82 8.87 15.70
N GLU A 202 -10.00 9.48 14.53
CA GLU A 202 -11.24 9.38 13.74
C GLU A 202 -11.02 8.65 12.40
N ASN A 203 -9.80 8.68 11.85
CA ASN A 203 -9.47 8.20 10.51
C ASN A 203 -9.91 6.78 10.20
N ALA A 204 -9.78 5.88 11.18
CA ALA A 204 -10.00 4.47 10.95
C ALA A 204 -11.46 4.16 10.60
N ALA A 205 -12.41 4.95 11.11
CA ALA A 205 -13.84 4.75 10.91
C ALA A 205 -14.43 5.61 9.80
N THR A 206 -13.80 6.74 9.46
CA THR A 206 -14.45 7.78 8.67
C THR A 206 -13.77 8.10 7.34
N THR A 207 -12.50 7.73 7.17
CA THR A 207 -11.78 7.90 5.90
C THR A 207 -12.48 7.11 4.80
N THR A 208 -12.74 7.76 3.67
CA THR A 208 -13.32 7.09 2.50
C THR A 208 -12.27 6.92 1.42
N ILE A 209 -12.18 5.71 0.88
CA ILE A 209 -11.27 5.35 -0.20
C ILE A 209 -12.12 5.02 -1.42
N LEU A 210 -11.98 5.79 -2.49
CA LEU A 210 -12.56 5.48 -3.78
C LEU A 210 -11.48 4.99 -4.74
N LEU A 211 -11.77 3.88 -5.41
CA LEU A 211 -10.93 3.27 -6.41
C LEU A 211 -11.41 3.66 -7.81
N ASP A 212 -10.46 3.92 -8.69
CA ASP A 212 -10.74 4.10 -10.12
C ASP A 212 -11.15 2.77 -10.77
N ALA A 213 -12.24 2.78 -11.55
CA ALA A 213 -12.79 1.57 -12.14
C ALA A 213 -11.86 0.91 -13.17
N ASP A 214 -11.06 1.69 -13.91
CA ASP A 214 -10.06 1.09 -14.81
C ASP A 214 -8.90 0.50 -14.02
N SER A 215 -8.44 1.18 -12.96
CA SER A 215 -7.42 0.66 -12.04
C SER A 215 -7.86 -0.69 -11.43
N ILE A 216 -9.12 -0.83 -11.02
CA ILE A 216 -9.68 -2.12 -10.58
C ILE A 216 -9.59 -3.18 -11.68
N ARG A 217 -10.04 -2.84 -12.90
CA ARG A 217 -10.00 -3.78 -14.02
C ARG A 217 -8.58 -4.25 -14.33
N MET A 218 -7.61 -3.33 -14.31
CA MET A 218 -6.20 -3.64 -14.56
C MET A 218 -5.58 -4.45 -13.42
N ALA A 219 -5.89 -4.11 -12.16
CA ALA A 219 -5.46 -4.87 -10.98
C ALA A 219 -5.96 -6.32 -11.03
N ASN A 220 -7.24 -6.53 -11.37
CA ASN A 220 -7.81 -7.87 -11.49
C ASN A 220 -7.11 -8.69 -12.58
N ALA A 221 -6.77 -8.07 -13.72
CA ALA A 221 -6.00 -8.75 -14.76
C ALA A 221 -4.61 -9.18 -14.28
N LEU A 222 -3.92 -8.33 -13.50
CA LEU A 222 -2.62 -8.65 -12.90
C LEU A 222 -2.74 -9.76 -11.84
N ALA A 223 -3.78 -9.71 -10.99
CA ALA A 223 -4.02 -10.71 -9.96
C ALA A 223 -4.22 -12.11 -10.55
N LEU A 224 -4.93 -12.21 -11.68
CA LEU A 224 -5.17 -13.46 -12.41
C LEU A 224 -3.97 -13.96 -13.22
N ALA A 225 -2.88 -13.20 -13.29
CA ALA A 225 -1.67 -13.53 -14.04
C ALA A 225 -0.53 -13.95 -13.08
N PRO A 226 -0.41 -15.25 -12.72
CA PRO A 226 0.51 -15.72 -11.66
C PRO A 226 2.00 -15.51 -12.00
N HIS A 227 2.33 -15.31 -13.27
CA HIS A 227 3.71 -15.10 -13.74
C HIS A 227 4.06 -13.64 -13.96
N THR A 228 3.15 -12.72 -13.65
CA THR A 228 3.42 -11.28 -13.67
C THR A 228 4.56 -10.95 -12.72
N ASP A 229 5.50 -10.16 -13.23
CA ASP A 229 6.69 -9.64 -12.54
C ASP A 229 6.79 -8.11 -12.63
N ARG A 230 5.77 -7.46 -13.21
CA ARG A 230 5.72 -6.02 -13.47
C ARG A 230 4.28 -5.51 -13.60
N ILE A 231 4.04 -4.23 -13.37
CA ILE A 231 2.73 -3.60 -13.55
C ILE A 231 2.46 -3.32 -15.03
N ARG A 232 3.46 -2.82 -15.76
CA ARG A 232 3.40 -2.51 -17.20
C ARG A 232 4.61 -3.07 -17.95
N HIS A 233 4.47 -3.23 -19.26
CA HIS A 233 5.56 -3.69 -20.13
C HIS A 233 6.49 -2.56 -20.60
N TYR A 234 6.12 -1.30 -20.39
CA TYR A 234 6.90 -0.12 -20.72
C TYR A 234 7.43 0.57 -19.45
N ASP A 235 8.39 1.48 -19.62
CA ASP A 235 8.93 2.34 -18.57
C ASP A 235 9.32 1.60 -17.28
N LEU A 236 9.97 0.44 -17.43
CA LEU A 236 10.25 -0.50 -16.33
C LEU A 236 10.98 0.15 -15.14
N LEU A 237 11.91 1.08 -15.41
CA LEU A 237 12.64 1.81 -14.37
C LEU A 237 11.74 2.73 -13.54
N TYR A 238 10.66 3.28 -14.13
CA TYR A 238 9.68 4.08 -13.40
C TYR A 238 8.76 3.24 -12.51
N GLN A 239 8.76 1.92 -12.69
CA GLN A 239 8.04 1.00 -11.81
C GLN A 239 8.89 0.54 -10.62
N LEU A 240 10.16 0.93 -10.56
CA LEU A 240 10.99 0.70 -9.38
C LEU A 240 10.64 1.70 -8.28
N ARG A 241 10.72 1.23 -7.03
CA ARG A 241 10.46 2.01 -5.81
C ARG A 241 11.51 3.10 -5.60
N GLN A 242 11.18 4.14 -4.86
CA GLN A 242 12.07 5.25 -4.49
C GLN A 242 13.01 4.87 -3.33
N LEU A 243 13.87 3.87 -3.57
CA LEU A 243 14.76 3.31 -2.56
C LEU A 243 16.13 3.99 -2.54
N GLN A 244 16.74 4.05 -1.35
CA GLN A 244 18.07 4.62 -1.14
C GLN A 244 19.08 3.63 -0.52
N THR A 245 18.66 2.41 -0.21
CA THR A 245 19.45 1.40 0.49
C THR A 245 19.26 0.01 -0.10
N GLU A 246 20.04 -0.95 0.38
CA GLU A 246 19.92 -2.39 0.05
C GLU A 246 19.93 -2.71 -1.46
N PHE A 247 20.70 -1.97 -2.26
CA PHE A 247 20.80 -2.22 -3.71
C PHE A 247 21.42 -3.58 -4.08
N GLN A 248 22.01 -4.29 -3.12
CA GLN A 248 22.44 -5.67 -3.28
C GLN A 248 21.30 -6.69 -3.15
N ASP A 249 20.15 -6.30 -2.60
CA ASP A 249 19.00 -7.19 -2.41
C ASP A 249 18.08 -7.22 -3.64
N PRO A 250 17.65 -8.40 -4.13
CA PRO A 250 16.75 -8.50 -5.27
C PRO A 250 15.41 -7.78 -5.10
N SER A 251 14.87 -7.70 -3.87
CA SER A 251 13.59 -7.05 -3.62
C SER A 251 13.62 -5.54 -3.96
N THR A 252 14.79 -4.91 -3.94
CA THR A 252 15.00 -3.51 -4.39
C THR A 252 14.56 -3.30 -5.83
N TYR A 253 14.71 -4.31 -6.68
CA TYR A 253 14.42 -4.24 -8.11
C TYR A 253 13.00 -4.70 -8.47
N THR A 254 12.14 -4.91 -7.46
CA THR A 254 10.74 -5.28 -7.71
C THR A 254 9.97 -4.09 -8.31
N MET A 255 9.30 -4.32 -9.44
CA MET A 255 8.57 -3.30 -10.20
C MET A 255 7.18 -3.00 -9.59
N CYS A 256 7.19 -2.49 -8.36
CA CYS A 256 6.01 -2.31 -7.50
C CYS A 256 5.57 -0.86 -7.32
N HIS A 257 6.18 0.11 -7.99
CA HIS A 257 5.75 1.49 -8.02
C HIS A 257 4.75 1.71 -9.17
N ALA A 258 3.54 2.15 -8.85
CA ALA A 258 2.50 2.44 -9.81
C ALA A 258 2.19 3.93 -9.85
N SER A 259 1.91 4.42 -11.05
CA SER A 259 1.38 5.76 -11.28
C SER A 259 -0.06 5.69 -11.75
N GLY A 260 -0.86 6.64 -11.29
CA GLY A 260 -2.26 6.78 -11.63
C GLY A 260 -2.44 7.28 -13.07
N PRO A 261 -3.68 7.26 -13.59
CA PRO A 261 -3.97 7.58 -14.98
C PRO A 261 -3.61 9.00 -15.41
N PHE A 262 -3.45 9.93 -14.46
CA PHE A 262 -3.10 11.33 -14.73
C PHE A 262 -1.61 11.62 -14.65
N THR A 263 -0.84 10.66 -14.15
CA THR A 263 0.61 10.77 -14.02
C THR A 263 1.30 9.57 -14.65
N ASP A 264 0.65 8.83 -15.55
CA ASP A 264 1.23 7.69 -16.27
C ASP A 264 2.00 8.13 -17.53
N ASP A 265 2.67 9.27 -17.47
CA ASP A 265 3.50 9.81 -18.54
C ASP A 265 4.82 10.38 -18.00
N LEU A 266 5.84 10.43 -18.85
CA LEU A 266 7.20 10.80 -18.46
C LEU A 266 7.32 12.22 -17.88
N GLN A 267 6.40 13.14 -18.21
CA GLN A 267 6.47 14.52 -17.73
C GLN A 267 5.88 14.67 -16.33
N ARG A 268 4.98 13.77 -15.93
CA ARG A 268 4.21 13.87 -14.69
C ARG A 268 4.58 12.83 -13.64
N ARG A 269 5.33 11.79 -14.01
CA ARG A 269 5.83 10.81 -13.04
C ARG A 269 6.90 11.43 -12.14
N PRO A 270 6.85 11.17 -10.82
CA PRO A 270 7.97 11.46 -9.95
C PRO A 270 9.24 10.74 -10.44
N TYR A 271 10.37 11.45 -10.43
CA TYR A 271 11.67 10.85 -10.67
C TYR A 271 12.11 10.01 -9.46
N THR A 272 12.88 8.97 -9.73
CA THR A 272 13.49 8.10 -8.71
C THR A 272 15.00 8.08 -8.93
N VAL A 273 15.76 7.46 -8.02
CA VAL A 273 17.20 7.26 -8.23
C VAL A 273 17.50 6.55 -9.57
N PHE A 274 16.57 5.74 -10.07
CA PHE A 274 16.72 4.99 -11.33
C PHE A 274 16.35 5.80 -12.58
N THR A 275 15.66 6.93 -12.45
CA THR A 275 15.11 7.68 -13.60
C THR A 275 15.48 9.16 -13.61
N LEU A 276 16.11 9.67 -12.55
CA LEU A 276 16.48 11.07 -12.42
C LEU A 276 17.42 11.56 -13.53
N SER A 277 18.25 10.67 -14.10
CA SER A 277 19.08 10.99 -15.27
C SER A 277 18.30 11.33 -16.55
N SER A 278 17.00 11.07 -16.59
CA SER A 278 16.10 11.46 -17.68
C SER A 278 15.42 12.81 -17.44
N PHE A 279 15.73 13.51 -16.36
CA PHE A 279 15.18 14.85 -16.09
C PHE A 279 15.87 15.89 -16.98
N ASP A 280 15.09 16.52 -17.84
CA ASP A 280 15.56 17.53 -18.80
C ASP A 280 15.73 18.94 -18.19
N GLY A 281 15.69 19.09 -16.86
CA GLY A 281 15.86 20.38 -16.21
C GLY A 281 17.33 20.76 -15.99
N ASP A 282 17.62 22.06 -16.06
CA ASP A 282 18.99 22.61 -16.01
C ASP A 282 19.65 22.54 -14.61
N ASP A 283 18.92 22.09 -13.58
CA ASP A 283 19.33 22.21 -12.18
C ASP A 283 20.02 20.96 -11.59
N LEU A 284 20.23 19.90 -12.38
CA LEU A 284 20.88 18.68 -11.89
C LEU A 284 22.40 18.75 -11.97
N ASP A 285 23.06 18.44 -10.86
CA ASP A 285 24.52 18.29 -10.87
C ASP A 285 24.95 17.00 -11.60
N PHE A 286 26.14 17.07 -12.21
CA PHE A 286 26.69 15.97 -13.00
C PHE A 286 26.83 14.66 -12.21
N ASN A 287 27.14 14.71 -10.92
CA ASN A 287 27.33 13.50 -10.12
C ASN A 287 26.00 12.81 -9.85
N THR A 288 24.93 13.57 -9.57
CA THR A 288 23.58 13.02 -9.42
C THR A 288 23.10 12.35 -10.71
N MET A 289 23.35 12.97 -11.86
CA MET A 289 23.02 12.38 -13.15
C MET A 289 23.79 11.08 -13.39
N LEU A 290 25.11 11.07 -13.15
CA LEU A 290 25.96 9.89 -13.31
C LEU A 290 25.57 8.76 -12.35
N ALA A 291 25.26 9.07 -11.09
CA ALA A 291 24.78 8.11 -10.12
C ALA A 291 23.46 7.47 -10.58
N SER A 292 22.51 8.29 -11.05
CA SER A 292 21.24 7.78 -11.56
C SER A 292 21.43 6.86 -12.78
N GLN A 293 22.31 7.22 -13.72
CA GLN A 293 22.65 6.36 -14.85
C GLN A 293 23.26 5.03 -14.42
N LEU A 294 24.13 5.04 -13.40
CA LEU A 294 24.70 3.81 -12.84
C LEU A 294 23.63 2.91 -12.23
N PHE A 295 22.73 3.46 -11.40
CA PHE A 295 21.65 2.68 -10.79
C PHE A 295 20.67 2.15 -11.85
N ALA A 296 20.34 2.95 -12.87
CA ALA A 296 19.55 2.51 -14.01
C ALA A 296 20.21 1.35 -14.76
N PHE A 297 21.52 1.43 -14.98
CA PHE A 297 22.31 0.37 -15.63
C PHE A 297 22.33 -0.92 -14.81
N VAL A 298 22.52 -0.82 -13.49
CA VAL A 298 22.48 -1.98 -12.57
C VAL A 298 21.10 -2.62 -12.61
N ALA A 299 20.03 -1.83 -12.46
CA ALA A 299 18.66 -2.34 -12.52
C ALA A 299 18.35 -3.06 -13.85
N ALA A 300 18.73 -2.45 -14.97
CA ALA A 300 18.56 -3.06 -16.29
C ALA A 300 19.36 -4.38 -16.44
N SER A 301 20.50 -4.48 -15.77
CA SER A 301 21.30 -5.70 -15.74
C SER A 301 20.64 -6.79 -14.89
N VAL A 302 20.06 -6.43 -13.73
CA VAL A 302 19.25 -7.36 -12.91
C VAL A 302 18.08 -7.90 -13.73
N PHE A 303 17.33 -7.05 -14.43
CA PHE A 303 16.20 -7.48 -15.26
C PHE A 303 16.59 -8.46 -16.36
N LYS A 304 17.79 -8.30 -16.95
CA LYS A 304 18.31 -9.22 -17.98
C LYS A 304 18.83 -10.53 -17.39
N ALA A 305 19.37 -10.48 -16.18
CA ALA A 305 19.90 -11.63 -15.46
C ALA A 305 18.79 -12.54 -14.87
N GLU A 306 17.52 -12.15 -14.99
CA GLU A 306 16.37 -13.01 -14.70
C GLU A 306 15.87 -13.84 -15.92
N PRO A 307 16.63 -14.84 -16.42
CA PRO A 307 16.02 -15.99 -17.09
C PRO A 307 16.13 -17.25 -16.20
N SER A 308 15.01 -17.92 -15.96
CA SER A 308 14.90 -19.35 -15.56
C SER A 308 15.19 -19.82 -14.12
N CYS A 309 15.54 -18.98 -13.14
CA CYS A 309 15.71 -19.42 -11.74
C CYS A 309 14.42 -19.46 -10.89
N ARG A 310 13.28 -19.87 -11.48
CA ARG A 310 12.05 -20.23 -10.73
C ARG A 310 11.78 -21.74 -10.71
N GLY A 311 12.79 -22.54 -11.05
CA GLY A 311 12.79 -23.99 -10.95
C GLY A 311 13.81 -24.51 -9.94
N LEU A 312 13.77 -24.04 -8.69
CA LEU A 312 14.46 -24.74 -7.60
C LEU A 312 13.53 -24.92 -6.41
N SER A 313 12.98 -26.13 -6.38
CA SER A 313 12.56 -26.81 -5.17
C SER A 313 13.55 -26.61 -4.04
N VAL A 314 13.02 -26.44 -2.83
CA VAL A 314 13.72 -26.61 -1.56
C VAL A 314 14.63 -27.84 -1.63
N GLY A 315 15.93 -27.61 -1.62
CA GLY A 315 16.94 -28.66 -1.76
C GLY A 315 18.31 -28.13 -1.41
N SER A 316 18.63 -28.20 -0.11
CA SER A 316 19.96 -28.27 0.49
C SER A 316 21.17 -28.21 -0.46
N GLN A 317 22.03 -27.20 -0.28
CA GLN A 317 23.49 -27.41 -0.30
C GLN A 317 24.19 -26.23 0.41
N ARG A 318 24.51 -26.42 1.69
CA ARG A 318 25.67 -25.78 2.31
C ARG A 318 26.89 -26.51 1.75
N SER A 319 27.62 -25.90 0.82
CA SER A 319 28.93 -26.39 0.42
C SER A 319 29.99 -25.84 1.38
N ASN A 320 30.66 -26.76 2.07
CA ASN A 320 31.83 -26.54 2.89
C ASN A 320 32.94 -25.83 2.10
N CYS A 321 33.39 -24.67 2.57
CA CYS A 321 34.71 -24.14 2.23
C CYS A 321 35.72 -24.68 3.26
N HIS A 322 36.35 -25.80 2.94
CA HIS A 322 37.68 -26.11 3.44
C HIS A 322 38.66 -25.80 2.31
N HIS A 323 39.50 -24.79 2.52
CA HIS A 323 40.80 -24.72 1.84
C HIS A 323 41.88 -24.49 2.88
N GLN A 324 42.79 -25.46 2.90
CA GLN A 324 44.12 -25.39 3.48
C GLN A 324 44.90 -24.27 2.80
N LEU A 325 45.56 -23.43 3.61
CA LEU A 325 46.99 -23.12 3.54
C LEU A 325 47.41 -22.68 4.94
#